data_AF-A0A7Y5FKQ6-F1
#
_entry.id   AF-A0A7Y5FKQ6-F1
#
_cell.length_a   1.000
_cell.length_b   1.000
_cell.length_c   1.000
_cell.angle_alpha   90.00
_cell.angle_beta   90.00
_cell.angle_gamma   90.00
#
_symmetry.space_group_name_H-M   'P 1'
#
loop_
_entity.id
_entity.type
_entity.pdbx_description
1 polymer ?
#
loop_
_entity_poly.entity_id
_entity_poly.type
_entity_poly.pdbx_seq_one_letter_code
_entity_poly.pdbx_strand_id
1 'polypeptide(L)' 'MPTLDLVIPQRYYHSANGIIHRDDIDSAVQLITAVIKRLDRKKVEELSFKAR' A
#
# COMPACT_ATOMS: atom_id res chain seq x y z
N MET A 1 8.16 10.53 9.62
CA MET A 1 6.86 10.04 9.10
C MET A 1 7.08 8.64 8.57
N PRO A 2 6.39 7.61 9.08
CA PRO A 2 6.45 6.26 8.52
C PRO A 2 5.76 6.23 7.15
N THR A 3 6.44 5.73 6.12
CA THR A 3 5.93 5.65 4.74
C THR A 3 6.21 4.26 4.18
N LEU A 4 5.31 3.77 3.32
CA LEU A 4 5.42 2.50 2.62
C LEU A 4 4.94 2.66 1.18
N ASP A 5 5.70 2.13 0.23
CA ASP A 5 5.27 1.99 -1.16
C ASP A 5 4.56 0.65 -1.36
N LEU A 6 3.32 0.71 -1.83
CA LEU A 6 2.53 -0.45 -2.25
C LEU A 6 2.32 -0.38 -3.76
N VAL A 7 2.88 -1.33 -4.50
CA VAL A 7 2.91 -1.30 -5.97
C VAL A 7 2.14 -2.49 -6.54
N ILE A 8 1.37 -2.26 -7.60
CA ILE A 8 0.74 -3.32 -8.38
C ILE A 8 1.76 -3.92 -9.36
N PRO A 9 1.96 -5.25 -9.38
CA PRO A 9 2.83 -5.88 -10.36
C PRO A 9 2.39 -5.55 -11.79
N GLN A 10 3.32 -5.01 -12.58
CA GLN A 10 3.09 -4.66 -13.98
C GLN A 10 4.19 -5.24 -14.86
N ARG A 11 3.79 -5.86 -15.98
CA ARG A 11 4.71 -6.22 -17.07
C ARG A 11 4.83 -5.03 -18.03
N TYR A 12 6.05 -4.80 -18.52
CA TYR A 12 6.40 -3.70 -19.45
C TYR A 12 6.21 -2.31 -18.84
N TYR A 13 6.65 -2.14 -17.59
CA TYR A 13 6.74 -0.81 -16.96
C TYR A 13 7.68 0.09 -17.79
N HIS A 14 7.29 1.35 -18.01
CA HIS A 14 7.96 2.31 -18.93
C HIS A 14 7.93 2.00 -20.44
N SER A 15 6.95 1.22 -20.91
CA SER A 15 6.70 1.03 -22.36
C SER A 15 5.39 1.69 -22.80
N ALA A 16 5.14 1.78 -24.12
CA ALA A 16 3.89 2.35 -24.65
C ALA A 16 2.62 1.59 -24.19
N ASN A 17 2.76 0.30 -23.90
CA ASN A 17 1.70 -0.57 -23.40
C ASN A 17 2.22 -1.39 -22.20
N GLY A 18 1.32 -1.76 -21.30
CA GLY A 18 1.63 -2.60 -20.13
C GLY A 18 0.52 -3.61 -19.84
N ILE A 19 0.83 -4.61 -19.02
CA ILE A 19 -0.12 -5.65 -18.59
C ILE A 19 -0.11 -5.73 -17.08
N ILE A 20 -1.30 -5.71 -16.47
CA ILE A 20 -1.53 -5.91 -15.03
C ILE A 20 -2.60 -6.99 -14.86
N HIS A 21 -2.58 -7.67 -13.72
CA HIS A 21 -3.67 -8.56 -13.34
C HIS A 21 -4.75 -7.78 -12.59
N ARG A 22 -6.02 -7.96 -12.94
CA ARG A 22 -7.12 -7.23 -12.30
C ARG A 22 -7.23 -7.57 -10.81
N ASP A 23 -7.07 -8.84 -10.46
CA ASP A 23 -7.18 -9.29 -9.08
C ASP A 23 -6.13 -8.66 -8.16
N ASP A 24 -4.96 -8.25 -8.69
CA ASP A 24 -3.94 -7.56 -7.90
C ASP A 24 -4.43 -6.16 -7.50
N ILE A 25 -5.15 -5.47 -8.39
CA ILE A 25 -5.79 -4.18 -8.07
C ILE A 25 -6.88 -4.39 -7.02
N ASP A 26 -7.78 -5.34 -7.25
CA ASP A 26 -8.93 -5.55 -6.38
C ASP A 26 -8.47 -5.97 -4.96
N SER A 27 -7.42 -6.80 -4.87
CA SER A 27 -6.80 -7.20 -3.60
C SER A 27 -6.08 -6.04 -2.92
N ALA A 28 -5.38 -5.17 -3.67
CA ALA A 28 -4.75 -3.98 -3.11
C ALA A 28 -5.78 -2.99 -2.53
N VAL A 29 -6.91 -2.79 -3.22
CA VAL A 29 -8.02 -1.98 -2.71
C VAL A 29 -8.57 -2.57 -1.40
N GLN A 30 -8.77 -3.89 -1.36
CA GLN A 30 -9.22 -4.58 -0.14
C GLN A 30 -8.23 -4.39 1.01
N LEU A 31 -6.93 -4.55 0.74
CA LEU A 31 -5.87 -4.39 1.73
C LEU A 31 -5.82 -2.97 2.28
N ILE A 32 -5.70 -1.96 1.41
CA ILE A 32 -5.62 -0.54 1.82
C ILE A 32 -6.87 -0.16 2.62
N THR A 33 -8.06 -0.56 2.17
CA THR A 33 -9.31 -0.30 2.89
C THR A 33 -9.29 -0.92 4.29
N ALA A 34 -8.83 -2.17 4.40
CA ALA A 34 -8.74 -2.88 5.67
C ALA A 34 -7.69 -2.28 6.63
N VAL A 35 -6.62 -1.69 6.10
CA VAL A 35 -5.58 -1.00 6.86
C VAL A 35 -6.11 0.34 7.38
N ILE A 36 -6.69 1.18 6.53
CA ILE A 36 -7.21 2.50 6.92
C ILE A 36 -8.26 2.37 8.04
N LYS A 37 -9.13 1.36 7.97
CA LYS A 37 -10.13 1.09 9.02
C LYS A 37 -9.51 0.74 10.39
N ARG A 38 -8.24 0.32 10.44
CA ARG A 38 -7.53 -0.11 11.67
C ARG A 38 -6.40 0.83 12.08
N LEU A 39 -6.00 1.77 11.22
CA LEU A 39 -4.88 2.67 11.45
C LEU A 39 -5.35 3.91 12.23
N ASP A 40 -5.69 3.69 13.50
CA ASP A 40 -6.04 4.77 14.41
C ASP A 40 -4.80 5.48 14.98
N ARG A 41 -5.04 6.56 15.74
CA ARG A 41 -3.97 7.37 16.34
C ARG A 41 -3.03 6.56 17.22
N LYS A 42 -3.57 5.65 18.03
CA LYS A 42 -2.80 4.79 18.93
C LYS A 42 -1.89 3.86 18.12
N LYS A 43 -2.43 3.25 17.06
CA LYS A 43 -1.67 2.37 16.17
C LYS A 43 -0.55 3.12 15.45
N VAL A 44 -0.80 4.35 15.01
CA VAL A 44 0.24 5.20 14.40
C VAL A 44 1.35 5.54 15.41
N GLU A 45 1.02 5.82 16.66
CA GLU A 45 2.01 6.10 17.71
C GLU A 45 2.83 4.87 18.12
N GLU A 46 2.24 3.67 18.05
CA GLU A 46 2.94 2.39 18.23
C GLU A 46 3.93 2.12 17.09
N LEU A 47 3.56 2.43 15.85
CA LEU A 47 4.39 2.22 14.65
C LEU A 47 5.42 3.34 14.41
N SER A 48 5.22 4.50 15.02
CA SER A 48 6.12 5.64 14.85
C SER A 48 7.39 5.44 15.68
N PHE A 49 8.54 5.61 15.03
CA PHE A 49 9.83 5.65 15.73
C PHE A 49 9.84 6.78 16.75
N LYS A 50 10.13 6.45 18.01
CA LYS A 50 10.34 7.41 19.09
C LYS A 50 11.84 7.56 19.28
N ALA A 51 12.41 8.62 18.72
CA ALA A 51 13.78 9.01 19.07
C ALA A 51 13.80 9.32 20.57
N ARG A 52 14.73 8.68 21.30
CA ARG A 52 15.03 9.08 22.68
C ARG A 52 15.67 10.47 22.68
#